data_AF-A0A136MVE0-F1
#
_entry.id   AF-A0A136MVE0-F1
#
_cell.length_a   1.000
_cell.length_b   1.000
_cell.length_c   1.000
_cell.angle_alpha   90.00
_cell.angle_beta   90.00
_cell.angle_gamma   90.00
#
_symmetry.space_group_name_H-M   'P 1'
#
loop_
_entity.id
_entity.type
_entity.pdbx_description
1 polymer ?
#
loop_
_entity_poly.entity_id
_entity_poly.type
_entity_poly.pdbx_seq_one_letter_code
_entity_poly.pdbx_strand_id
1 'polypeptide(L)'
;MTRSDSGRNGLILLIVLWVMVVLSILGTSYYHLSTIEFLTNRNDLEKLQAELLAESALYLAYTDLNLESSKGSFDLSGDWAGGGKLFEQATLGKGLFQIYTDDVYSEEGGTRFGLRDECSKLNLNTATREMLEKLPRMTSARAAALIDWRDTDSQVTRGGGAEEDYYSDLSPAYSPRNGPLLSLGELLQVKGFNPRVVLGEDANRDGILQPAENDGDKNDPPDNQDGKLDRGLLPYITVYSADRNVNAAGEKRININTADENTLKQRLMSHISEEKIRKIIDQRSKTKFESVVDLLAGAEKSQKASSADSEKDSSKDSSSEAKSSSGSQSDSDKQSDGEDESADEDDKNSDKRAGRKKSGGGGKNKKKQPAADAILTEEEFIKICDEITTVDDENLPGMININTAPREVLMCLPGMNRRIADEILEHRGGDLQSFSSAGELLSLDAMNLDRFSRMYPLLTVRSSIFEARAVGYLSESNAYASVLAVIDRSGTSPKFLYYRVMR
;
A
#
# COMPACT_ATOMS: atom_id res chain seq x y z
N MET A 1 20.15 -98.30 -25.38
CA MET A 1 20.30 -96.83 -25.34
C MET A 1 18.97 -96.21 -24.97
N THR A 2 18.80 -95.74 -23.72
CA THR A 2 17.81 -94.72 -23.34
C THR A 2 18.14 -94.26 -21.91
N ARG A 3 18.90 -93.18 -21.79
CA ARG A 3 19.20 -92.49 -20.54
C ARG A 3 17.96 -91.66 -20.18
N SER A 4 17.41 -91.80 -18.97
CA SER A 4 16.17 -91.12 -18.57
C SER A 4 16.39 -89.63 -18.32
N ASP A 5 15.50 -88.81 -18.88
CA ASP A 5 15.55 -87.33 -18.97
C ASP A 5 15.12 -86.62 -17.66
N SER A 6 15.36 -87.24 -16.49
CA SER A 6 14.79 -86.82 -15.20
C SER A 6 15.48 -85.61 -14.54
N GLY A 7 16.69 -85.25 -14.98
CA GLY A 7 17.42 -84.05 -14.52
C GLY A 7 16.97 -82.74 -15.19
N ARG A 8 16.28 -82.80 -16.34
CA ARG A 8 15.84 -81.60 -17.07
C ARG A 8 14.56 -80.98 -16.51
N ASN A 9 13.70 -81.78 -15.87
CA ASN A 9 12.38 -81.32 -15.41
C ASN A 9 12.43 -80.44 -14.14
N GLY A 10 13.42 -80.64 -13.25
CA GLY A 10 13.63 -79.78 -12.07
C GLY A 10 14.24 -78.41 -12.42
N LEU A 11 15.11 -78.37 -13.44
CA LEU A 11 15.71 -77.13 -13.95
C LEU A 11 14.66 -76.21 -14.60
N ILE A 12 13.72 -76.79 -15.35
CA ILE A 12 12.64 -76.04 -16.01
C ILE A 12 11.77 -75.32 -14.98
N LEU A 13 11.41 -75.97 -13.88
CA LEU A 13 10.60 -75.35 -12.82
C LEU A 13 11.32 -74.14 -12.18
N LEU A 14 12.62 -74.27 -11.90
CA LEU A 14 13.42 -73.18 -11.34
C LEU A 14 13.53 -72.00 -12.30
N ILE A 15 13.72 -72.27 -13.60
CA ILE A 15 13.76 -71.22 -14.63
C ILE A 15 12.39 -70.52 -14.72
N VAL A 16 11.29 -71.27 -14.74
CA VAL A 16 9.93 -70.70 -14.78
C VAL A 16 9.65 -69.85 -13.54
N LEU A 17 10.03 -70.32 -12.35
CA LEU A 17 9.87 -69.55 -11.12
C LEU A 17 10.68 -68.25 -11.16
N TRP A 18 11.93 -68.30 -11.61
CA TRP A 18 12.77 -67.10 -11.77
C TRP A 18 12.19 -66.12 -12.80
N VAL A 19 11.70 -66.62 -13.93
CA VAL A 19 11.03 -65.79 -14.94
C VAL A 19 9.77 -65.15 -14.36
N MET A 20 8.96 -65.89 -13.58
CA MET A 20 7.79 -65.31 -12.91
C MET A 20 8.19 -64.24 -11.90
N VAL A 21 9.23 -64.44 -11.08
CA VAL A 21 9.72 -63.44 -10.13
C VAL A 21 10.16 -62.17 -10.86
N VAL A 22 10.95 -62.31 -11.93
CA VAL A 22 11.39 -61.16 -12.75
C VAL A 22 10.21 -60.44 -13.40
N LEU A 23 9.25 -61.18 -13.96
CA LEU A 23 8.04 -60.60 -14.55
C LEU A 23 7.16 -59.89 -13.53
N SER A 24 7.03 -60.43 -12.32
CA SER A 24 6.32 -59.77 -11.23
C SER A 24 7.00 -58.46 -10.82
N ILE A 25 8.33 -58.46 -10.66
CA ILE A 25 9.09 -57.24 -10.33
C ILE A 25 8.92 -56.19 -11.44
N LEU A 26 9.04 -56.58 -12.72
CA LEU A 26 8.85 -55.67 -13.85
C LEU A 26 7.41 -55.14 -13.90
N GLY A 27 6.41 -55.99 -13.70
CA GLY A 27 5.00 -55.61 -13.68
C GLY A 27 4.69 -54.62 -12.55
N THR A 28 5.18 -54.89 -11.34
CA THR A 28 5.03 -53.99 -10.19
C THR A 28 5.78 -52.67 -10.40
N SER A 29 7.00 -52.72 -10.93
CA SER A 29 7.78 -51.51 -11.24
C SER A 29 7.09 -50.65 -12.30
N TYR A 30 6.54 -51.27 -13.36
CA TYR A 30 5.78 -50.57 -14.38
C TYR A 30 4.50 -49.95 -13.80
N TYR A 31 3.74 -50.71 -13.01
CA TYR A 31 2.54 -50.21 -12.34
C TYR A 31 2.82 -48.98 -11.46
N HIS A 32 3.90 -49.02 -10.65
CA HIS A 32 4.31 -47.87 -9.84
C HIS A 32 4.69 -46.66 -10.70
N LEU A 33 5.52 -46.87 -11.74
CA LEU A 33 5.94 -45.77 -12.61
C LEU A 33 4.74 -45.14 -13.33
N SER A 34 3.84 -45.95 -13.89
CA SER A 34 2.63 -45.46 -14.57
C SER A 34 1.66 -44.76 -13.61
N THR A 35 1.57 -45.20 -12.36
CA THR A 35 0.71 -44.55 -11.37
C THR A 35 1.28 -43.20 -10.96
N ILE A 36 2.61 -43.10 -10.75
CA ILE A 36 3.28 -41.83 -10.46
C ILE A 36 3.10 -40.87 -11.64
N GLU A 37 3.36 -41.33 -12.86
CA GLU A 37 3.21 -40.52 -14.07
C GLU A 37 1.77 -40.05 -14.29
N PHE A 38 0.78 -40.92 -14.08
CA PHE A 38 -0.64 -40.56 -14.15
C PHE A 38 -1.02 -39.50 -13.11
N LEU A 39 -0.58 -39.67 -11.86
CA LEU A 39 -0.89 -38.73 -10.78
C LEU A 39 -0.21 -37.37 -10.99
N THR A 40 1.05 -37.35 -11.44
CA THR A 40 1.75 -36.12 -11.80
C THR A 40 1.05 -35.40 -12.93
N ASN A 41 0.75 -36.09 -14.04
CA ASN A 41 0.05 -35.49 -15.18
C ASN A 41 -1.33 -34.94 -14.79
N ARG A 42 -2.07 -35.67 -13.94
CA ARG A 42 -3.36 -35.21 -13.44
C ARG A 42 -3.21 -33.95 -12.59
N ASN A 43 -2.28 -33.93 -11.64
CA ASN A 43 -2.04 -32.78 -10.78
C ASN A 43 -1.58 -31.54 -11.58
N ASP A 44 -0.73 -31.72 -12.59
CA ASP A 44 -0.27 -30.64 -13.46
C ASP A 44 -1.43 -30.03 -14.27
N LEU A 45 -2.32 -30.88 -14.82
CA LEU A 45 -3.51 -30.43 -15.52
C LEU A 45 -4.50 -29.70 -14.60
N GLU A 46 -4.75 -30.24 -13.41
CA GLU A 46 -5.65 -29.63 -12.43
C GLU A 46 -5.10 -28.29 -11.92
N LYS A 47 -3.78 -28.19 -11.70
CA LYS A 47 -3.12 -26.93 -11.34
C LYS A 47 -3.26 -25.89 -12.46
N LEU A 48 -3.02 -26.26 -13.71
CA LEU A 48 -3.20 -25.36 -14.85
C LEU A 48 -4.65 -24.89 -14.97
N GLN A 49 -5.63 -25.77 -14.74
CA GLN A 49 -7.04 -25.40 -14.73
C GLN A 49 -7.37 -24.42 -13.60
N ALA A 50 -6.82 -24.62 -12.40
CA ALA A 50 -6.97 -23.69 -11.29
C ALA A 50 -6.33 -22.31 -11.58
N GLU A 51 -5.15 -22.28 -12.22
CA GLU A 51 -4.50 -21.04 -12.66
C GLU A 51 -5.37 -20.29 -13.68
N LEU A 52 -5.93 -20.98 -14.67
CA LEU A 52 -6.84 -20.39 -15.66
C LEU A 52 -8.16 -19.87 -15.03
N LEU A 53 -8.65 -20.52 -13.97
CA LEU A 53 -9.79 -20.03 -13.19
C LEU A 53 -9.44 -18.74 -12.43
N ALA A 54 -8.25 -18.67 -11.82
CA ALA A 54 -7.77 -17.44 -11.18
C ALA A 54 -7.60 -16.31 -12.21
N GLU A 55 -7.05 -16.59 -13.39
CA GLU A 55 -6.97 -15.62 -14.48
C GLU A 55 -8.35 -15.16 -14.95
N SER A 56 -9.33 -16.06 -15.01
CA SER A 56 -10.72 -15.71 -15.35
C SER A 56 -11.30 -14.69 -14.36
N ALA A 57 -10.95 -14.81 -13.07
CA ALA A 57 -11.30 -13.82 -12.07
C ALA A 57 -10.66 -12.45 -12.36
N LEU A 58 -9.40 -12.40 -12.78
CA LEU A 58 -8.75 -11.14 -13.16
C LEU A 58 -9.45 -10.47 -14.35
N TYR A 59 -9.90 -11.25 -15.34
CA TYR A 59 -10.71 -10.71 -16.43
C TYR A 59 -12.08 -10.20 -15.94
N LEU A 60 -12.68 -10.81 -14.92
CA LEU A 60 -13.89 -10.29 -14.28
C LEU A 60 -13.63 -8.92 -13.64
N ALA A 61 -12.56 -8.80 -12.83
CA ALA A 61 -12.14 -7.52 -12.24
C ALA A 61 -11.86 -6.45 -13.31
N TYR A 62 -11.18 -6.83 -14.38
CA TYR A 62 -10.94 -5.96 -15.54
C TYR A 62 -12.26 -5.41 -16.11
N THR A 63 -13.26 -6.29 -16.32
CA THR A 63 -14.54 -5.87 -16.89
C THR A 63 -15.34 -4.97 -15.95
N ASP A 64 -15.34 -5.28 -14.66
CA ASP A 64 -16.00 -4.47 -13.62
C ASP A 64 -15.43 -3.05 -13.58
N LEU A 65 -14.10 -2.95 -13.48
CA LEU A 65 -13.37 -1.68 -13.49
C LEU A 65 -13.65 -0.83 -14.75
N ASN A 66 -13.77 -1.47 -15.91
CA ASN A 66 -14.08 -0.79 -17.16
C ASN A 66 -15.53 -0.27 -17.19
N LEU A 67 -16.48 -1.04 -16.66
CA LEU A 67 -17.88 -0.63 -16.56
C LEU A 67 -18.05 0.53 -15.57
N GLU A 68 -17.38 0.49 -14.42
CA GLU A 68 -17.41 1.59 -13.45
C GLU A 68 -16.79 2.88 -13.99
N SER A 69 -15.69 2.78 -14.73
CA SER A 69 -15.07 3.95 -15.34
C SER A 69 -16.03 4.72 -16.26
N SER A 70 -17.03 4.05 -16.83
CA SER A 70 -18.06 4.70 -17.67
C SER A 70 -19.09 5.52 -16.87
N LYS A 71 -19.21 5.30 -15.55
CA LYS A 71 -20.18 5.98 -14.68
C LYS A 71 -19.71 7.36 -14.19
N GLY A 72 -18.43 7.71 -14.36
CA GLY A 72 -17.87 9.03 -14.03
C GLY A 72 -17.76 9.38 -12.54
N SER A 73 -18.38 8.62 -11.63
CA SER A 73 -18.26 8.82 -10.19
C SER A 73 -17.41 7.71 -9.57
N PHE A 74 -16.45 8.08 -8.71
CA PHE A 74 -15.69 7.12 -7.90
C PHE A 74 -16.53 6.73 -6.69
N ASP A 75 -17.16 5.57 -6.75
CA ASP A 75 -18.09 5.08 -5.75
C ASP A 75 -17.44 3.95 -4.93
N LEU A 76 -17.26 4.17 -3.62
CA LEU A 76 -16.77 3.17 -2.69
C LEU A 76 -17.82 2.10 -2.33
N SER A 77 -19.02 2.14 -2.92
CA SER A 77 -20.04 1.10 -2.74
C SER A 77 -20.03 0.04 -3.86
N GLY A 78 -19.12 0.16 -4.84
CA GLY A 78 -18.95 -0.82 -5.92
C GLY A 78 -18.46 -2.19 -5.47
N ASP A 79 -18.58 -3.19 -6.35
CA ASP A 79 -18.10 -4.55 -6.10
C ASP A 79 -16.60 -4.57 -5.76
N TRP A 80 -15.78 -3.72 -6.41
CA TRP A 80 -14.34 -3.60 -6.12
C TRP A 80 -14.06 -3.18 -4.69
N ALA A 81 -14.91 -2.35 -4.09
CA ALA A 81 -14.76 -1.87 -2.73
C ALA A 81 -15.35 -2.85 -1.68
N GLY A 82 -15.90 -3.98 -2.13
CA GLY A 82 -16.53 -4.98 -1.27
C GLY A 82 -18.02 -4.73 -1.00
N GLY A 83 -18.66 -3.82 -1.74
CA GLY A 83 -20.08 -3.51 -1.59
C GLY A 83 -21.04 -4.52 -2.26
N GLY A 84 -20.52 -5.46 -3.04
CA GLY A 84 -21.30 -6.47 -3.74
C GLY A 84 -20.69 -7.85 -3.72
N LYS A 85 -21.33 -8.79 -4.43
CA LYS A 85 -21.04 -10.23 -4.37
C LYS A 85 -20.24 -10.76 -5.56
N LEU A 86 -19.92 -9.90 -6.53
CA LEU A 86 -19.29 -10.31 -7.79
C LEU A 86 -17.97 -11.07 -7.56
N PHE A 87 -17.23 -10.67 -6.54
CA PHE A 87 -15.91 -11.21 -6.20
C PHE A 87 -15.92 -12.29 -5.11
N GLU A 88 -17.07 -12.52 -4.45
CA GLU A 88 -17.21 -13.53 -3.40
C GLU A 88 -17.05 -14.95 -3.96
N GLN A 89 -17.76 -15.26 -5.05
CA GLN A 89 -17.74 -16.57 -5.68
C GLN A 89 -18.39 -16.53 -7.06
N ALA A 90 -17.64 -16.89 -8.09
CA ALA A 90 -18.15 -17.11 -9.44
C ALA A 90 -17.75 -18.49 -9.95
N THR A 91 -18.63 -19.15 -10.70
CA THR A 91 -18.41 -20.50 -11.22
C THR A 91 -18.07 -20.48 -12.71
N LEU A 92 -17.14 -21.33 -13.12
CA LEU A 92 -16.80 -21.54 -14.52
C LEU A 92 -16.46 -23.01 -14.77
N GLY A 93 -17.29 -23.68 -15.56
CA GLY A 93 -17.16 -25.12 -15.80
C GLY A 93 -17.31 -25.92 -14.50
N LYS A 94 -16.26 -26.65 -14.13
CA LYS A 94 -16.22 -27.48 -12.92
C LYS A 94 -15.63 -26.78 -11.69
N GLY A 95 -15.11 -25.57 -11.86
CA GLY A 95 -14.45 -24.84 -10.81
C GLY A 95 -15.18 -23.56 -10.42
N LEU A 96 -14.62 -22.92 -9.41
CA LEU A 96 -15.02 -21.59 -8.95
C LEU A 96 -13.80 -20.71 -8.82
N PHE A 97 -14.00 -19.40 -8.82
CA PHE A 97 -12.97 -18.44 -8.54
C PHE A 97 -13.49 -17.30 -7.68
N GLN A 98 -12.57 -16.64 -6.99
CA GLN A 98 -12.83 -15.56 -6.05
C GLN A 98 -11.78 -14.47 -6.22
N ILE A 99 -12.11 -13.23 -5.85
CA ILE A 99 -11.16 -12.12 -5.77
C ILE A 99 -11.23 -11.51 -4.39
N TYR A 100 -10.08 -11.43 -3.74
CA TYR A 100 -9.96 -10.90 -2.39
C TYR A 100 -8.78 -9.96 -2.26
N THR A 101 -8.75 -9.28 -1.14
CA THR A 101 -7.67 -8.39 -0.75
C THR A 101 -7.55 -8.32 0.76
N ASP A 102 -6.46 -7.74 1.21
CA ASP A 102 -6.21 -7.42 2.61
C ASP A 102 -7.24 -6.43 3.13
N ASP A 103 -7.92 -6.82 4.23
CA ASP A 103 -8.77 -5.89 4.98
C ASP A 103 -7.95 -5.11 6.00
N VAL A 104 -7.30 -4.06 5.53
CA VAL A 104 -6.53 -3.16 6.40
C VAL A 104 -7.41 -2.15 7.16
N TYR A 105 -8.73 -2.19 6.94
CA TYR A 105 -9.67 -1.29 7.61
C TYR A 105 -10.26 -1.93 8.87
N SER A 106 -10.26 -3.27 8.93
CA SER A 106 -10.60 -4.03 10.12
C SER A 106 -9.48 -3.97 11.17
N GLU A 107 -9.83 -3.72 12.43
CA GLU A 107 -8.88 -3.84 13.56
C GLU A 107 -8.41 -5.27 13.79
N GLU A 108 -9.23 -6.25 13.42
CA GLU A 108 -8.89 -7.69 13.46
C GLU A 108 -8.03 -8.11 12.26
N GLY A 109 -7.90 -7.23 11.26
CA GLY A 109 -7.29 -7.55 9.98
C GLY A 109 -8.10 -8.58 9.20
N GLY A 110 -7.40 -9.40 8.41
CA GLY A 110 -8.00 -10.47 7.61
C GLY A 110 -8.12 -10.13 6.13
N THR A 111 -9.05 -10.79 5.46
CA THR A 111 -9.29 -10.68 4.03
C THR A 111 -10.73 -10.25 3.77
N ARG A 112 -10.93 -9.39 2.78
CA ARG A 112 -12.25 -9.06 2.24
C ARG A 112 -12.31 -9.36 0.76
N PHE A 113 -13.50 -9.56 0.22
CA PHE A 113 -13.68 -9.67 -1.23
C PHE A 113 -13.53 -8.31 -1.90
N GLY A 114 -13.00 -8.32 -3.13
CA GLY A 114 -12.78 -7.12 -3.93
C GLY A 114 -11.32 -6.79 -4.20
N LEU A 115 -11.09 -5.55 -4.62
CA LEU A 115 -9.81 -5.04 -5.11
C LEU A 115 -9.19 -4.09 -4.08
N ARG A 116 -7.86 -4.00 -4.12
CA ARG A 116 -7.09 -3.01 -3.37
C ARG A 116 -6.84 -1.79 -4.24
N ASP A 117 -7.04 -0.60 -3.70
CA ASP A 117 -6.62 0.63 -4.33
C ASP A 117 -5.10 0.85 -4.15
N GLU A 118 -4.33 0.99 -5.23
CA GLU A 118 -2.89 1.29 -5.14
C GLU A 118 -2.61 2.73 -4.68
N CYS A 119 -3.52 3.67 -4.91
CA CYS A 119 -3.44 5.01 -4.34
C CYS A 119 -3.73 5.01 -2.83
N SER A 120 -4.19 3.91 -2.24
CA SER A 120 -4.25 3.78 -0.77
C SER A 120 -2.86 3.61 -0.14
N LYS A 121 -1.81 3.35 -0.94
CA LYS A 121 -0.46 3.02 -0.48
C LYS A 121 0.53 4.14 -0.80
N LEU A 122 1.64 4.19 -0.06
CA LEU A 122 2.74 5.11 -0.31
C LEU A 122 3.57 4.64 -1.51
N ASN A 123 3.69 5.47 -2.55
CA ASN A 123 4.51 5.13 -3.72
C ASN A 123 6.00 5.35 -3.45
N LEU A 124 6.77 4.26 -3.49
CA LEU A 124 8.20 4.26 -3.21
C LEU A 124 9.04 4.94 -4.29
N ASN A 125 8.49 5.22 -5.47
CA ASN A 125 9.19 5.95 -6.53
C ASN A 125 9.10 7.47 -6.37
N THR A 126 8.12 7.97 -5.59
CA THR A 126 7.88 9.42 -5.43
C THR A 126 7.98 9.89 -3.97
N ALA A 127 7.83 8.99 -2.99
CA ALA A 127 7.84 9.35 -1.58
C ALA A 127 9.14 10.04 -1.18
N THR A 128 9.06 11.12 -0.40
CA THR A 128 10.24 11.77 0.17
C THR A 128 10.83 10.93 1.30
N ARG A 129 12.08 11.21 1.69
CA ARG A 129 12.70 10.57 2.85
C ARG A 129 11.86 10.75 4.12
N GLU A 130 11.35 11.95 4.38
CA GLU A 130 10.46 12.21 5.52
C GLU A 130 9.19 11.34 5.50
N MET A 131 8.61 11.11 4.33
CA MET A 131 7.44 10.24 4.19
C MET A 131 7.81 8.78 4.47
N LEU A 132 8.94 8.31 3.93
CA LEU A 132 9.43 6.94 4.13
C LEU A 132 9.71 6.66 5.60
N GLU A 133 10.41 7.54 6.30
CA GLU A 133 10.81 7.35 7.71
C GLU A 133 9.62 7.25 8.68
N LYS A 134 8.41 7.62 8.25
CA LYS A 134 7.19 7.47 9.04
C LYS A 134 6.49 6.12 8.84
N LEU A 135 6.89 5.33 7.86
CA LEU A 135 6.37 3.98 7.67
C LEU A 135 6.83 3.06 8.80
N PRO A 136 6.00 2.08 9.22
CA PRO A 136 6.44 1.06 10.16
C PRO A 136 7.64 0.29 9.60
N ARG A 137 8.60 -0.10 10.44
CA ARG A 137 9.83 -0.84 10.04
C ARG A 137 10.77 -0.08 9.09
N MET A 138 10.45 1.15 8.69
CA MET A 138 11.37 1.98 7.91
C MET A 138 12.32 2.73 8.82
N THR A 139 13.57 2.30 8.88
CA THR A 139 14.62 3.04 9.60
C THR A 139 15.18 4.14 8.70
N SER A 140 15.81 5.15 9.29
CA SER A 140 16.48 6.20 8.52
C SER A 140 17.54 5.65 7.55
N ALA A 141 18.20 4.55 7.92
CA ALA A 141 19.14 3.85 7.05
C ALA A 141 18.46 3.16 5.85
N ARG A 142 17.30 2.51 6.06
CA ARG A 142 16.52 1.90 4.97
C ARG A 142 15.94 2.96 4.04
N ALA A 143 15.44 4.05 4.61
CA ALA A 143 14.94 5.18 3.83
C ALA A 143 16.06 5.79 2.97
N ALA A 144 17.23 6.06 3.56
CA ALA A 144 18.39 6.57 2.83
C ALA A 144 18.85 5.60 1.72
N ALA A 145 18.98 4.31 2.01
CA ALA A 145 19.37 3.31 1.01
C ALA A 145 18.35 3.18 -0.13
N LEU A 146 17.05 3.36 0.14
CA LEU A 146 16.01 3.37 -0.88
C LEU A 146 16.03 4.64 -1.75
N ILE A 147 16.46 5.79 -1.20
CA ILE A 147 16.69 7.01 -1.97
C ILE A 147 17.84 6.78 -2.96
N ASP A 148 19.02 6.38 -2.48
CA ASP A 148 20.20 6.12 -3.32
C ASP A 148 19.92 5.04 -4.37
N TRP A 149 19.13 4.01 -4.03
CA TRP A 149 18.78 2.95 -4.97
C TRP A 149 18.02 3.46 -6.22
N ARG A 150 17.21 4.52 -6.05
CA ARG A 150 16.30 5.00 -7.10
C ARG A 150 16.71 6.32 -7.74
N ASP A 151 17.56 7.11 -7.09
CA ASP A 151 18.03 8.38 -7.66
C ASP A 151 19.06 8.13 -8.76
N THR A 152 19.36 9.15 -9.56
CA THR A 152 20.24 8.98 -10.73
C THR A 152 21.67 9.42 -10.45
N ASP A 153 21.97 9.84 -9.23
CA ASP A 153 23.28 10.35 -8.89
C ASP A 153 24.15 9.23 -8.29
N SER A 154 25.12 9.61 -7.48
CA SER A 154 26.05 8.64 -6.86
C SER A 154 26.49 9.14 -5.49
N GLN A 155 25.72 10.07 -4.92
CA GLN A 155 25.98 10.69 -3.63
C GLN A 155 25.28 9.87 -2.56
N VAL A 156 26.06 9.15 -1.76
CA VAL A 156 25.52 8.37 -0.65
C VAL A 156 24.71 9.26 0.31
N THR A 157 23.41 8.99 0.42
CA THR A 157 22.53 9.73 1.32
C THR A 157 22.96 9.50 2.78
N ARG A 158 23.16 10.60 3.50
CA ARG A 158 23.54 10.58 4.92
C ARG A 158 22.57 9.75 5.74
N GLY A 159 23.08 8.95 6.68
CA GLY A 159 22.26 8.20 7.64
C GLY A 159 22.01 6.74 7.26
N GLY A 160 22.74 6.20 6.28
CA GLY A 160 22.77 4.77 5.98
C GLY A 160 22.60 4.40 4.52
N GLY A 161 22.70 5.39 3.61
CA GLY A 161 22.69 5.20 2.17
C GLY A 161 23.68 4.15 1.65
N ALA A 162 23.47 3.77 0.40
CA ALA A 162 24.29 2.82 -0.32
C ALA A 162 24.17 3.04 -1.82
N GLU A 163 25.33 3.14 -2.45
CA GLU A 163 25.52 3.38 -3.88
C GLU A 163 26.32 2.23 -4.51
N GLU A 164 26.74 2.40 -5.77
CA GLU A 164 27.53 1.43 -6.54
C GLU A 164 28.66 0.79 -5.73
N ASP A 165 29.47 1.59 -5.00
CA ASP A 165 30.59 1.08 -4.20
C ASP A 165 30.15 0.01 -3.19
N TYR A 166 28.99 0.18 -2.56
CA TYR A 166 28.47 -0.79 -1.59
C TYR A 166 28.01 -2.08 -2.28
N TYR A 167 27.28 -1.98 -3.40
CA TYR A 167 26.68 -3.14 -4.05
C TYR A 167 27.69 -3.95 -4.88
N SER A 168 28.71 -3.28 -5.43
CA SER A 168 29.83 -3.91 -6.14
C SER A 168 30.72 -4.75 -5.21
N ASP A 169 30.77 -4.44 -3.91
CA ASP A 169 31.51 -5.19 -2.90
C ASP A 169 30.78 -6.47 -2.41
N LEU A 170 29.52 -6.67 -2.79
CA LEU A 170 28.74 -7.84 -2.40
C LEU A 170 29.13 -9.10 -3.18
N SER A 171 28.69 -10.27 -2.69
CA SER A 171 28.91 -11.56 -3.34
C SER A 171 27.58 -12.31 -3.47
N PRO A 172 26.99 -12.40 -4.68
CA PRO A 172 27.46 -11.81 -5.94
C PRO A 172 27.34 -10.28 -5.95
N ALA A 173 28.24 -9.63 -6.69
CA ALA A 173 28.18 -8.19 -6.92
C ALA A 173 27.05 -7.83 -7.89
N TYR A 174 26.41 -6.68 -7.66
CA TYR A 174 25.41 -6.11 -8.55
C TYR A 174 25.42 -4.59 -8.42
N SER A 175 24.67 -3.90 -9.28
CA SER A 175 24.57 -2.45 -9.28
C SER A 175 23.20 -1.99 -8.77
N PRO A 176 23.12 -0.83 -8.10
CA PRO A 176 21.84 -0.20 -7.82
C PRO A 176 21.09 0.12 -9.12
N ARG A 177 19.77 0.31 -9.03
CA ARG A 177 18.96 0.56 -10.22
C ARG A 177 19.26 1.93 -10.84
N ASN A 178 19.50 2.93 -10.00
CA ASN A 178 19.61 4.34 -10.35
C ASN A 178 18.41 4.83 -11.17
N GLY A 179 17.22 4.45 -10.71
CA GLY A 179 15.95 4.76 -11.36
C GLY A 179 14.75 4.16 -10.61
N PRO A 180 13.52 4.41 -11.09
CA PRO A 180 12.32 3.97 -10.40
C PRO A 180 12.26 2.44 -10.28
N LEU A 181 11.89 1.94 -9.10
CA LEU A 181 11.63 0.54 -8.84
C LEU A 181 10.56 0.02 -9.80
N LEU A 182 10.81 -1.16 -10.37
CA LEU A 182 9.87 -1.80 -11.30
C LEU A 182 8.85 -2.71 -10.61
N SER A 183 9.21 -3.24 -9.44
CA SER A 183 8.36 -4.06 -8.59
C SER A 183 8.80 -4.00 -7.14
N LEU A 184 7.89 -4.31 -6.21
CA LEU A 184 8.23 -4.39 -4.79
C LEU A 184 9.23 -5.50 -4.44
N GLY A 185 9.38 -6.52 -5.30
CA GLY A 185 10.36 -7.58 -5.09
C GLY A 185 11.82 -7.08 -5.12
N GLU A 186 12.04 -5.95 -5.79
CA GLU A 186 13.34 -5.30 -5.87
C GLU A 186 13.83 -4.76 -4.53
N LEU A 187 12.92 -4.48 -3.58
CA LEU A 187 13.31 -4.08 -2.24
C LEU A 187 14.25 -5.08 -1.57
N LEU A 188 14.17 -6.38 -1.89
CA LEU A 188 15.07 -7.38 -1.32
C LEU A 188 16.53 -7.23 -1.78
N GLN A 189 16.81 -6.40 -2.78
CA GLN A 189 18.15 -6.04 -3.22
C GLN A 189 18.63 -4.72 -2.59
N VAL A 190 17.72 -3.92 -2.02
CA VAL A 190 18.07 -2.66 -1.37
C VAL A 190 18.67 -2.94 0.01
N LYS A 191 19.79 -2.29 0.33
CA LYS A 191 20.46 -2.46 1.63
C LYS A 191 19.49 -2.27 2.81
N GLY A 192 19.52 -3.25 3.71
CA GLY A 192 18.75 -3.24 4.97
C GLY A 192 17.33 -3.78 4.87
N PHE A 193 16.83 -4.10 3.67
CA PHE A 193 15.58 -4.81 3.47
C PHE A 193 15.81 -6.32 3.40
N ASN A 194 14.84 -7.08 3.91
CA ASN A 194 14.82 -8.53 3.87
C ASN A 194 13.35 -9.01 3.90
N PRO A 195 13.08 -10.32 3.71
CA PRO A 195 11.70 -10.83 3.71
C PRO A 195 10.91 -10.46 4.97
N ARG A 196 11.50 -10.51 6.17
CA ARG A 196 10.83 -10.14 7.43
C ARG A 196 10.42 -8.66 7.48
N VAL A 197 11.19 -7.77 6.89
CA VAL A 197 10.86 -6.33 6.85
C VAL A 197 9.73 -6.08 5.84
N VAL A 198 9.79 -6.74 4.68
CA VAL A 198 8.85 -6.49 3.57
C VAL A 198 7.54 -7.25 3.77
N LEU A 199 7.60 -8.54 4.08
CA LEU A 199 6.48 -9.49 4.17
C LEU A 199 5.98 -9.71 5.59
N GLY A 200 6.84 -9.46 6.60
CA GLY A 200 6.52 -9.84 7.98
C GLY A 200 6.47 -11.36 8.15
N GLU A 201 5.41 -11.82 8.81
CA GLU A 201 5.01 -13.22 9.06
C GLU A 201 4.19 -13.80 7.91
N ASP A 202 3.62 -12.96 7.02
CA ASP A 202 2.83 -13.40 5.85
C ASP A 202 3.75 -13.80 4.68
N ALA A 203 4.48 -14.90 4.85
CA ALA A 203 5.48 -15.34 3.88
C ALA A 203 4.86 -15.77 2.55
N ASN A 204 3.67 -16.38 2.60
CA ASN A 204 2.93 -16.86 1.44
C ASN A 204 2.05 -15.77 0.79
N ARG A 205 1.82 -14.64 1.49
CA ARG A 205 1.06 -13.45 1.05
C ARG A 205 -0.42 -13.74 0.80
N ASP A 206 -0.98 -14.70 1.52
CA ASP A 206 -2.40 -15.03 1.47
C ASP A 206 -3.23 -14.16 2.44
N GLY A 207 -2.57 -13.47 3.37
CA GLY A 207 -3.21 -12.59 4.35
C GLY A 207 -3.97 -13.34 5.45
N ILE A 208 -3.83 -14.66 5.55
CA ILE A 208 -4.51 -15.51 6.51
C ILE A 208 -3.48 -16.05 7.49
N LEU A 209 -3.64 -15.78 8.80
CA LEU A 209 -2.72 -16.29 9.80
C LEU A 209 -2.74 -17.82 9.83
N GLN A 210 -1.64 -18.44 9.42
CA GLN A 210 -1.50 -19.89 9.47
C GLN A 210 -0.90 -20.35 10.81
N PRO A 211 -1.13 -21.62 11.23
CA PRO A 211 -0.48 -22.14 12.43
C PRO A 211 1.05 -22.06 12.40
N ALA A 212 1.66 -22.16 11.22
CA ALA A 212 3.09 -22.04 11.01
C ALA A 212 3.61 -20.59 11.03
N GLU A 213 2.71 -19.60 10.98
CA GLU A 213 3.00 -18.16 11.10
C GLU A 213 2.64 -17.65 12.52
N ASN A 214 2.38 -18.57 13.45
CA ASN A 214 2.01 -18.30 14.84
C ASN A 214 2.55 -19.39 15.77
N ASP A 215 3.73 -19.93 15.48
CA ASP A 215 4.38 -21.00 16.25
C ASP A 215 5.72 -20.62 16.91
N GLY A 216 6.05 -19.33 16.87
CA GLY A 216 7.26 -18.73 17.42
C GLY A 216 8.43 -18.88 16.45
N ASP A 217 9.55 -19.41 16.95
CA ASP A 217 10.75 -19.67 16.13
C ASP A 217 10.82 -21.14 15.64
N LYS A 218 9.70 -21.88 15.60
CA LYS A 218 9.74 -23.31 15.25
C LYS A 218 9.82 -23.52 13.75
N ASN A 219 9.03 -22.78 12.98
CA ASN A 219 9.08 -22.77 11.53
C ASN A 219 9.42 -21.38 11.01
N ASP A 220 9.89 -21.32 9.77
CA ASP A 220 9.97 -20.04 9.06
C ASP A 220 8.56 -19.65 8.55
N PRO A 221 8.20 -18.36 8.57
CA PRO A 221 8.98 -17.24 9.09
C PRO A 221 8.92 -17.15 10.64
N PRO A 222 10.00 -16.73 11.32
CA PRO A 222 9.96 -16.61 12.78
C PRO A 222 8.98 -15.53 13.22
N ASP A 223 8.05 -15.88 14.10
CA ASP A 223 6.92 -15.05 14.54
C ASP A 223 6.94 -14.80 16.07
N ASN A 224 6.02 -13.96 16.54
CA ASN A 224 5.93 -13.61 17.96
C ASN A 224 4.85 -14.38 18.75
N GLN A 225 4.13 -15.29 18.08
CA GLN A 225 3.02 -16.08 18.61
C GLN A 225 1.88 -15.26 19.26
N ASP A 226 1.61 -14.04 18.80
CA ASP A 226 0.60 -13.16 19.42
C ASP A 226 -0.83 -13.36 18.87
N GLY A 227 -1.01 -14.27 17.91
CA GLY A 227 -2.28 -14.55 17.26
C GLY A 227 -2.71 -13.49 16.24
N LYS A 228 -1.83 -12.59 15.82
CA LYS A 228 -2.07 -11.58 14.78
C LYS A 228 -1.01 -11.69 13.69
N LEU A 229 -1.44 -11.67 12.44
CA LEU A 229 -0.53 -11.72 11.30
C LEU A 229 0.18 -10.38 11.09
N ASP A 230 1.49 -10.33 11.32
CA ASP A 230 2.33 -9.22 10.90
C ASP A 230 2.58 -9.28 9.39
N ARG A 231 2.04 -8.34 8.62
CA ARG A 231 2.19 -8.31 7.15
C ARG A 231 3.38 -7.47 6.66
N GLY A 232 4.24 -7.01 7.57
CA GLY A 232 5.41 -6.21 7.23
C GLY A 232 5.06 -4.86 6.60
N LEU A 233 5.80 -4.47 5.55
CA LEU A 233 5.62 -3.21 4.84
C LEU A 233 4.62 -3.29 3.68
N LEU A 234 4.37 -4.47 3.11
CA LEU A 234 3.57 -4.66 1.90
C LEU A 234 2.19 -3.95 1.91
N PRO A 235 1.42 -3.95 3.02
CA PRO A 235 0.11 -3.28 3.04
C PRO A 235 0.17 -1.77 2.80
N TYR A 236 1.33 -1.14 3.01
CA TYR A 236 1.48 0.31 3.05
C TYR A 236 2.24 0.89 1.86
N ILE A 237 2.84 0.06 1.00
CA ILE A 237 3.77 0.50 -0.04
C ILE A 237 3.35 0.04 -1.44
N THR A 238 3.68 0.84 -2.45
CA THR A 238 3.49 0.50 -3.87
C THR A 238 4.58 1.11 -4.74
N VAL A 239 4.66 0.70 -6.00
CA VAL A 239 5.40 1.39 -7.06
C VAL A 239 4.48 1.95 -8.15
N TYR A 240 3.16 1.77 -8.01
CA TYR A 240 2.18 1.98 -9.07
C TYR A 240 1.12 3.05 -8.78
N SER A 241 1.16 3.83 -7.68
CA SER A 241 0.11 4.84 -7.47
C SER A 241 0.23 6.02 -8.43
N ALA A 242 -0.90 6.38 -9.07
CA ALA A 242 -1.04 7.56 -9.92
C ALA A 242 -2.52 7.93 -10.09
N ASP A 243 -2.79 9.20 -10.38
CA ASP A 243 -4.12 9.69 -10.80
C ASP A 243 -4.03 10.45 -12.13
N ARG A 244 -5.11 10.47 -12.90
CA ARG A 244 -5.19 11.27 -14.13
C ARG A 244 -5.44 12.72 -13.79
N ASN A 245 -4.83 13.62 -14.55
CA ASN A 245 -5.02 15.06 -14.42
C ASN A 245 -6.33 15.52 -15.10
N VAL A 246 -7.45 14.94 -14.65
CA VAL A 246 -8.82 15.20 -15.11
C VAL A 246 -9.72 15.56 -13.91
N ASN A 247 -10.85 16.22 -14.14
CA ASN A 247 -11.89 16.46 -13.12
C ASN A 247 -12.80 15.23 -12.97
N ALA A 248 -13.78 15.30 -12.07
CA ALA A 248 -14.76 14.24 -11.83
C ALA A 248 -15.56 13.85 -13.10
N ALA A 249 -15.78 14.79 -14.02
CA ALA A 249 -16.42 14.50 -15.30
C ALA A 249 -15.50 13.79 -16.31
N GLY A 250 -14.22 13.56 -15.98
CA GLY A 250 -13.22 12.96 -16.87
C GLY A 250 -12.61 13.93 -17.88
N GLU A 251 -12.89 15.23 -17.77
CA GLU A 251 -12.33 16.27 -18.61
C GLU A 251 -10.95 16.72 -18.08
N LYS A 252 -10.01 17.06 -18.96
CA LYS A 252 -8.68 17.56 -18.54
C LYS A 252 -8.83 18.78 -17.61
N ARG A 253 -8.08 18.79 -16.51
CA ARG A 253 -8.04 19.94 -15.59
C ARG A 253 -7.39 21.14 -16.27
N ILE A 254 -7.80 22.32 -15.83
CA ILE A 254 -7.37 23.58 -16.41
C ILE A 254 -6.10 24.04 -15.71
N ASN A 255 -5.02 24.16 -16.47
CA ASN A 255 -3.79 24.72 -15.93
C ASN A 255 -3.94 26.24 -15.72
N ILE A 256 -4.02 26.66 -14.46
CA ILE A 256 -4.25 28.07 -14.10
C ILE A 256 -3.08 28.98 -14.51
N ASN A 257 -1.90 28.43 -14.78
CA ASN A 257 -0.74 29.20 -15.24
C ASN A 257 -0.76 29.48 -16.75
N THR A 258 -1.47 28.68 -17.55
CA THR A 258 -1.38 28.72 -19.02
C THR A 258 -2.72 28.91 -19.73
N ALA A 259 -3.85 28.54 -19.12
CA ALA A 259 -5.17 28.61 -19.74
C ALA A 259 -5.59 30.04 -20.13
N ASP A 260 -6.28 30.22 -21.26
CA ASP A 260 -6.79 31.53 -21.66
C ASP A 260 -8.00 31.97 -20.81
N GLU A 261 -8.31 33.28 -20.89
CA GLU A 261 -9.38 33.88 -20.10
C GLU A 261 -10.76 33.29 -20.41
N ASN A 262 -11.03 32.91 -21.67
CA ASN A 262 -12.33 32.35 -22.04
C ASN A 262 -12.51 30.96 -21.45
N THR A 263 -11.48 30.11 -21.48
CA THR A 263 -11.52 28.79 -20.83
C THR A 263 -11.72 28.91 -19.32
N LEU A 264 -10.98 29.80 -18.65
CA LEU A 264 -11.16 30.04 -17.21
C LEU A 264 -12.59 30.53 -16.90
N LYS A 265 -13.13 31.44 -17.73
CA LYS A 265 -14.51 31.92 -17.59
C LYS A 265 -15.54 30.82 -17.77
N GLN A 266 -15.42 30.04 -18.83
CA GLN A 266 -16.36 28.97 -19.16
C GLN A 266 -16.49 27.94 -18.04
N ARG A 267 -15.38 27.59 -17.38
CA ARG A 267 -15.34 26.49 -16.41
C ARG A 267 -15.47 26.94 -14.96
N LEU A 268 -15.03 28.17 -14.61
CA LEU A 268 -14.96 28.60 -13.21
C LEU A 268 -16.03 29.65 -12.83
N MET A 269 -16.68 30.33 -13.78
CA MET A 269 -17.64 31.40 -13.47
C MET A 269 -18.92 30.93 -12.74
N SER A 270 -19.21 29.63 -12.75
CA SER A 270 -20.28 29.05 -11.94
C SER A 270 -20.01 29.15 -10.44
N HIS A 271 -18.75 29.32 -10.03
CA HIS A 271 -18.31 29.24 -8.64
C HIS A 271 -17.52 30.45 -8.17
N ILE A 272 -16.86 31.20 -9.07
CA ILE A 272 -16.06 32.40 -8.73
C ILE A 272 -16.40 33.59 -9.64
N SER A 273 -16.19 34.81 -9.14
CA SER A 273 -16.48 36.03 -9.91
C SER A 273 -15.44 36.32 -11.00
N GLU A 274 -15.84 37.06 -12.03
CA GLU A 274 -14.92 37.50 -13.10
C GLU A 274 -13.75 38.34 -12.56
N GLU A 275 -13.97 39.14 -11.52
CA GLU A 275 -12.90 39.89 -10.85
C GLU A 275 -11.82 38.96 -10.30
N LYS A 276 -12.20 37.83 -9.71
CA LYS A 276 -11.25 36.83 -9.19
C LYS A 276 -10.48 36.15 -10.30
N ILE A 277 -11.15 35.81 -11.42
CA ILE A 277 -10.48 35.27 -12.61
C ILE A 277 -9.43 36.27 -13.13
N ARG A 278 -9.76 37.56 -13.20
CA ARG A 278 -8.79 38.60 -13.60
C ARG A 278 -7.62 38.70 -12.62
N LYS A 279 -7.85 38.55 -11.30
CA LYS A 279 -6.76 38.49 -10.30
C LYS A 279 -5.84 37.28 -10.50
N ILE A 280 -6.39 36.11 -10.84
CA ILE A 280 -5.57 34.93 -11.19
C ILE A 280 -4.66 35.25 -12.40
N ILE A 281 -5.23 35.86 -13.45
CA ILE A 281 -4.49 36.21 -14.67
C ILE A 281 -3.43 37.28 -14.42
N ASP A 282 -3.76 38.31 -13.65
CA ASP A 282 -2.81 39.36 -13.26
C ASP A 282 -1.68 38.78 -12.41
N GLN A 283 -1.99 37.96 -11.41
CA GLN A 283 -0.99 37.37 -10.54
C GLN A 283 -0.04 36.43 -11.27
N ARG A 284 -0.56 35.50 -12.09
CA ARG A 284 0.29 34.56 -12.85
C ARG A 284 1.21 35.25 -13.86
N SER A 285 0.84 36.45 -14.31
CA SER A 285 1.69 37.26 -15.20
C SER A 285 2.93 37.81 -14.49
N LYS A 286 2.86 37.95 -13.16
CA LYS A 286 3.97 38.38 -12.30
C LYS A 286 4.78 37.19 -11.81
N THR A 287 4.09 36.20 -11.25
CA THR A 287 4.68 34.99 -10.65
C THR A 287 3.76 33.81 -10.91
N LYS A 288 4.29 32.73 -11.51
CA LYS A 288 3.53 31.48 -11.67
C LYS A 288 3.15 30.91 -10.31
N PHE A 289 1.99 30.28 -10.24
CA PHE A 289 1.56 29.51 -9.08
C PHE A 289 2.30 28.17 -9.08
N GLU A 290 2.89 27.81 -7.95
CA GLU A 290 3.54 26.52 -7.75
C GLU A 290 2.47 25.46 -7.43
N SER A 291 1.48 25.85 -6.64
CA SER A 291 0.33 25.03 -6.26
C SER A 291 -0.98 25.78 -6.47
N VAL A 292 -2.06 25.06 -6.78
CA VAL A 292 -3.40 25.67 -6.82
C VAL A 292 -3.82 26.23 -5.46
N VAL A 293 -3.22 25.74 -4.36
CA VAL A 293 -3.48 26.24 -3.00
C VAL A 293 -2.97 27.68 -2.81
N ASP A 294 -2.05 28.16 -3.65
CA ASP A 294 -1.56 29.54 -3.63
C ASP A 294 -2.69 30.56 -3.83
N LEU A 295 -3.80 30.14 -4.45
CA LEU A 295 -5.03 30.92 -4.60
C LEU A 295 -5.70 31.28 -3.26
N LEU A 296 -5.45 30.50 -2.20
CA LEU A 296 -5.96 30.73 -0.84
C LEU A 296 -5.02 31.58 0.02
N ALA A 297 -3.72 31.58 -0.26
CA ALA A 297 -2.71 32.20 0.60
C ALA A 297 -2.31 33.61 0.16
N GLY A 298 -2.56 33.97 -1.11
CA GLY A 298 -1.89 35.11 -1.75
C GLY A 298 -0.44 34.73 -2.05
N ALA A 299 -0.02 34.88 -3.31
CA ALA A 299 1.19 34.26 -3.86
C ALA A 299 2.54 34.71 -3.24
N GLU A 300 2.56 35.58 -2.23
CA GLU A 300 3.79 36.11 -1.63
C GLU A 300 4.43 35.21 -0.55
N LYS A 301 3.75 34.16 -0.07
CA LYS A 301 4.29 33.32 1.02
C LYS A 301 5.15 32.13 0.59
N SER A 302 5.14 31.71 -0.68
CA SER A 302 5.92 30.52 -1.10
C SER A 302 7.44 30.73 -1.07
N GLN A 303 7.93 31.98 -1.17
CA GLN A 303 9.38 32.26 -1.19
C GLN A 303 10.12 32.08 0.16
N LYS A 304 9.42 31.95 1.29
CA LYS A 304 10.07 31.83 2.61
C LYS A 304 10.35 30.40 3.07
N ALA A 305 9.85 29.38 2.36
CA ALA A 305 10.10 27.98 2.72
C ALA A 305 11.31 27.38 1.98
N SER A 306 11.72 27.92 0.83
CA SER A 306 12.82 27.40 0.00
C SER A 306 14.20 28.01 0.30
N SER A 307 14.28 29.07 1.11
CA SER A 307 15.52 29.81 1.40
C SER A 307 16.10 29.57 2.79
N ALA A 308 15.50 28.71 3.62
CA ALA A 308 15.96 28.47 5.00
C ALA A 308 16.97 27.32 5.14
N ASP A 309 17.28 26.56 4.08
CA ASP A 309 18.12 25.36 4.15
C ASP A 309 19.51 25.50 3.50
N SER A 310 19.95 26.74 3.26
CA SER A 310 21.30 26.99 2.74
C SER A 310 21.89 28.27 3.29
N GLU A 311 22.20 28.29 4.60
CA GLU A 311 23.26 29.13 5.17
C GLU A 311 23.34 28.94 6.68
N LYS A 312 24.10 27.92 7.10
CA LYS A 312 24.89 27.95 8.34
C LYS A 312 25.81 26.73 8.42
N ASP A 313 26.88 26.77 7.61
CA ASP A 313 28.12 26.20 8.08
C ASP A 313 29.31 26.99 7.50
N SER A 314 29.82 27.93 8.30
CA SER A 314 31.20 28.40 8.15
C SER A 314 31.77 28.89 9.49
N SER A 315 32.65 28.05 10.03
CA SER A 315 33.87 28.38 10.77
C SER A 315 33.75 29.09 12.13
N LYS A 316 34.19 28.43 13.21
CA LYS A 316 35.56 28.59 13.74
C LYS A 316 35.78 27.85 15.08
N ASP A 317 36.84 27.04 15.06
CA ASP A 317 37.86 26.81 16.11
C ASP A 317 37.51 27.00 17.59
N SER A 318 37.76 25.96 18.38
CA SER A 318 38.96 25.97 19.22
C SER A 318 39.24 24.60 19.87
N SER A 319 40.53 24.30 19.89
CA SER A 319 41.20 23.18 20.51
C SER A 319 41.07 23.15 22.04
N SER A 320 40.97 21.95 22.60
CA SER A 320 41.70 21.61 23.82
C SER A 320 41.92 20.10 23.92
N GLU A 321 43.19 19.71 23.91
CA GLU A 321 43.68 18.40 24.34
C GLU A 321 43.51 18.26 25.86
N ALA A 322 43.02 17.12 26.34
CA ALA A 322 43.48 16.52 27.60
C ALA A 322 42.98 15.06 27.77
N LYS A 323 43.92 14.14 27.56
CA LYS A 323 44.26 12.97 28.39
C LYS A 323 43.14 12.12 29.02
N SER A 324 43.17 10.87 28.54
CA SER A 324 42.99 9.61 29.26
C SER A 324 43.21 9.64 30.78
N SER A 325 42.27 9.04 31.52
CA SER A 325 42.59 8.17 32.67
C SER A 325 41.46 7.18 32.92
N SER A 326 41.87 5.92 33.03
CA SER A 326 41.16 4.72 33.46
C SER A 326 40.51 4.82 34.86
N GLY A 327 39.46 4.02 35.08
CA GLY A 327 38.99 3.67 36.43
C GLY A 327 37.77 2.75 36.41
N SER A 328 38.03 1.45 36.54
CA SER A 328 37.05 0.37 36.76
C SER A 328 36.45 0.38 38.18
N GLN A 329 35.25 -0.19 38.33
CA GLN A 329 34.68 -0.98 39.47
C GLN A 329 33.14 -0.86 39.39
N SER A 330 32.36 -1.89 39.03
CA SER A 330 32.02 -3.18 39.69
C SER A 330 31.10 -3.06 40.90
N ASP A 331 30.17 -4.03 40.95
CA ASP A 331 29.28 -4.45 42.06
C ASP A 331 28.01 -3.62 42.30
N SER A 332 26.84 -4.18 42.59
CA SER A 332 26.32 -5.56 42.63
C SER A 332 24.85 -5.46 43.08
N ASP A 333 24.01 -6.38 42.62
CA ASP A 333 22.87 -7.02 43.29
C ASP A 333 22.08 -6.25 44.37
N LYS A 334 20.75 -6.19 44.18
CA LYS A 334 19.83 -6.79 45.16
C LYS A 334 18.41 -6.98 44.62
N GLN A 335 18.08 -8.26 44.57
CA GLN A 335 16.78 -8.89 44.47
C GLN A 335 16.08 -8.81 45.84
N SER A 336 14.77 -8.57 45.87
CA SER A 336 13.90 -9.00 46.97
C SER A 336 12.45 -9.10 46.48
N ASP A 337 11.99 -10.35 46.40
CA ASP A 337 10.60 -10.75 46.38
C ASP A 337 9.90 -10.39 47.71
N GLY A 338 8.57 -10.29 47.65
CA GLY A 338 7.69 -10.11 48.81
C GLY A 338 6.23 -10.05 48.42
N GLU A 339 5.59 -11.21 48.42
CA GLU A 339 4.15 -11.47 48.40
C GLU A 339 3.43 -10.74 49.56
N ASP A 340 2.19 -10.26 49.38
CA ASP A 340 0.98 -10.93 49.91
C ASP A 340 -0.31 -10.09 49.87
N GLU A 341 -1.41 -10.84 49.69
CA GLU A 341 -2.78 -10.70 50.24
C GLU A 341 -3.75 -9.56 49.85
N SER A 342 -4.75 -9.98 49.05
CA SER A 342 -6.21 -9.85 49.23
C SER A 342 -6.80 -8.91 50.29
N ALA A 343 -7.84 -8.15 49.90
CA ALA A 343 -9.16 -8.22 50.51
C ALA A 343 -10.20 -7.41 49.70
N ASP A 344 -11.37 -8.03 49.52
CA ASP A 344 -12.64 -7.45 49.10
C ASP A 344 -13.09 -6.30 50.01
N GLU A 345 -13.85 -5.33 49.47
CA GLU A 345 -15.05 -4.84 50.13
C GLU A 345 -15.97 -4.08 49.15
N ASP A 346 -17.16 -4.64 48.96
CA ASP A 346 -18.36 -3.99 48.43
C ASP A 346 -18.76 -2.79 49.30
N ASP A 347 -19.15 -1.66 48.69
CA ASP A 347 -20.24 -0.86 49.28
C ASP A 347 -21.11 -0.15 48.24
N LYS A 348 -22.43 -0.33 48.42
CA LYS A 348 -23.53 0.26 47.67
C LYS A 348 -24.26 1.25 48.58
N ASN A 349 -24.33 2.52 48.20
CA ASN A 349 -25.55 3.37 48.29
C ASN A 349 -25.20 4.78 47.81
N SER A 350 -25.80 5.28 46.72
CA SER A 350 -27.16 5.80 46.58
C SER A 350 -27.42 7.18 47.21
N ASP A 351 -28.04 7.99 46.34
CA ASP A 351 -29.00 9.05 46.60
C ASP A 351 -28.58 10.54 46.72
N LYS A 352 -29.12 11.27 45.73
CA LYS A 352 -29.81 12.57 45.79
C LYS A 352 -29.06 13.88 45.47
N ARG A 353 -29.36 14.31 44.23
CA ARG A 353 -30.02 15.59 43.84
C ARG A 353 -29.32 16.91 44.21
N ALA A 354 -28.92 17.64 43.17
CA ALA A 354 -29.37 19.01 42.93
C ALA A 354 -29.11 19.44 41.48
N GLY A 355 -30.17 19.81 40.77
CA GLY A 355 -30.08 20.34 39.41
C GLY A 355 -29.41 21.71 39.37
N ARG A 356 -28.63 21.95 38.32
CA ARG A 356 -28.24 23.31 37.93
C ARG A 356 -28.40 23.48 36.41
N LYS A 357 -29.21 24.48 36.09
CA LYS A 357 -29.71 24.95 34.79
C LYS A 357 -28.68 24.87 33.65
N LYS A 358 -29.13 24.30 32.52
CA LYS A 358 -28.58 24.55 31.17
C LYS A 358 -28.73 26.04 30.85
N SER A 359 -27.62 26.74 30.67
CA SER A 359 -27.58 27.99 29.90
C SER A 359 -27.09 27.66 28.49
N GLY A 360 -27.99 27.76 27.51
CA GLY A 360 -27.65 27.71 26.10
C GLY A 360 -26.75 28.89 25.76
N GLY A 361 -25.54 28.60 25.29
CA GLY A 361 -24.67 29.54 24.62
C GLY A 361 -24.52 29.08 23.17
N GLY A 362 -25.28 29.70 22.27
CA GLY A 362 -25.09 29.52 20.83
C GLY A 362 -23.70 30.00 20.44
N GLY A 363 -22.81 29.07 20.14
CA GLY A 363 -21.54 29.34 19.48
C GLY A 363 -21.81 29.78 18.06
N LYS A 364 -21.78 31.10 17.82
CA LYS A 364 -21.76 31.65 16.47
C LYS A 364 -20.51 31.14 15.76
N ASN A 365 -20.69 30.44 14.63
CA ASN A 365 -19.65 30.20 13.63
C ASN A 365 -18.93 31.53 13.32
N LYS A 366 -17.72 31.69 13.83
CA LYS A 366 -16.82 32.74 13.35
C LYS A 366 -16.30 32.28 12.00
N LYS A 367 -16.88 32.82 10.92
CA LYS A 367 -16.26 32.76 9.58
C LYS A 367 -14.82 33.26 9.71
N LYS A 368 -13.84 32.37 9.49
CA LYS A 368 -12.43 32.76 9.36
C LYS A 368 -12.36 33.76 8.20
N GLN A 369 -11.93 35.00 8.49
CA GLN A 369 -11.72 36.00 7.44
C GLN A 369 -10.53 35.56 6.58
N PRO A 370 -10.64 35.64 5.23
CA PRO A 370 -9.53 35.32 4.35
C PRO A 370 -8.36 36.27 4.62
N ALA A 371 -7.13 35.78 4.41
CA ALA A 371 -5.94 36.63 4.43
C ALA A 371 -6.12 37.80 3.44
N ALA A 372 -5.58 38.98 3.75
CA ALA A 372 -5.83 40.22 3.00
C ALA A 372 -5.51 40.11 1.49
N ASP A 373 -4.68 39.15 1.09
CA ASP A 373 -4.19 38.95 -0.28
C ASP A 373 -4.68 37.64 -0.93
N ALA A 374 -5.59 36.90 -0.27
CA ALA A 374 -6.17 35.67 -0.82
C ALA A 374 -7.07 35.98 -2.02
N ILE A 375 -6.89 35.26 -3.13
CA ILE A 375 -7.72 35.42 -4.32
C ILE A 375 -9.08 34.77 -4.10
N LEU A 376 -9.09 33.59 -3.49
CA LEU A 376 -10.28 32.77 -3.24
C LEU A 376 -10.55 32.60 -1.75
N THR A 377 -11.82 32.38 -1.41
CA THR A 377 -12.21 31.85 -0.10
C THR A 377 -12.07 30.32 -0.08
N GLU A 378 -12.02 29.72 1.12
CA GLU A 378 -12.02 28.25 1.27
C GLU A 378 -13.25 27.62 0.59
N GLU A 379 -14.45 28.20 0.79
CA GLU A 379 -15.70 27.72 0.17
C GLU A 379 -15.66 27.74 -1.37
N GLU A 380 -14.99 28.73 -1.97
CA GLU A 380 -14.83 28.82 -3.42
C GLU A 380 -13.78 27.85 -3.94
N PHE A 381 -12.66 27.73 -3.23
CA PHE A 381 -11.59 26.80 -3.59
C PHE A 381 -12.10 25.36 -3.59
N ILE A 382 -12.84 24.95 -2.56
CA ILE A 382 -13.44 23.60 -2.49
C ILE A 382 -14.25 23.29 -3.77
N LYS A 383 -15.04 24.25 -4.24
CA LYS A 383 -15.89 24.07 -5.44
C LYS A 383 -15.14 23.99 -6.75
N ILE A 384 -13.93 24.54 -6.85
CA ILE A 384 -13.17 24.58 -8.11
C ILE A 384 -11.90 23.73 -8.09
N CYS A 385 -11.46 23.24 -6.93
CA CYS A 385 -10.14 22.61 -6.79
C CYS A 385 -9.98 21.36 -7.68
N ASP A 386 -11.07 20.65 -7.97
CA ASP A 386 -11.09 19.51 -8.89
C ASP A 386 -11.03 19.91 -10.38
N GLU A 387 -11.31 21.17 -10.71
CA GLU A 387 -11.31 21.71 -12.08
C GLU A 387 -9.93 22.25 -12.52
N ILE A 388 -9.03 22.49 -11.57
CA ILE A 388 -7.80 23.27 -11.79
C ILE A 388 -6.54 22.48 -11.47
N THR A 389 -5.44 22.85 -12.11
CA THR A 389 -4.09 22.29 -11.89
C THR A 389 -3.03 23.36 -12.15
N THR A 390 -1.78 23.11 -11.76
CA THR A 390 -0.61 23.93 -12.12
C THR A 390 0.31 23.24 -13.13
N VAL A 391 0.05 21.96 -13.44
CA VAL A 391 0.87 21.10 -14.30
C VAL A 391 0.06 20.56 -15.48
N ASP A 392 0.74 20.32 -16.61
CA ASP A 392 0.10 19.85 -17.85
C ASP A 392 0.22 18.32 -18.05
N ASP A 393 1.00 17.64 -17.19
CA ASP A 393 1.19 16.20 -17.18
C ASP A 393 -0.16 15.47 -17.18
N GLU A 394 -0.27 14.43 -18.01
CA GLU A 394 -1.51 13.66 -18.13
C GLU A 394 -1.78 12.80 -16.89
N ASN A 395 -0.70 12.30 -16.27
CA ASN A 395 -0.73 11.46 -15.08
C ASN A 395 0.10 12.10 -13.98
N LEU A 396 -0.45 12.10 -12.77
CA LEU A 396 0.17 12.58 -11.55
C LEU A 396 0.62 11.35 -10.75
N PRO A 397 1.92 11.03 -10.70
CA PRO A 397 2.41 9.87 -9.97
C PRO A 397 2.44 10.14 -8.46
N GLY A 398 2.33 9.09 -7.65
CA GLY A 398 2.52 9.20 -6.21
C GLY A 398 1.34 9.76 -5.43
N MET A 399 0.19 9.86 -6.07
CA MET A 399 -1.03 10.36 -5.44
C MET A 399 -1.52 9.36 -4.38
N ILE A 400 -2.04 9.91 -3.27
CA ILE A 400 -2.59 9.16 -2.15
C ILE A 400 -4.10 9.46 -2.08
N ASN A 401 -4.89 8.41 -2.19
CA ASN A 401 -6.34 8.49 -2.09
C ASN A 401 -6.77 8.59 -0.62
N ILE A 402 -7.23 9.78 -0.22
CA ILE A 402 -7.67 10.07 1.16
C ILE A 402 -8.96 9.38 1.56
N ASN A 403 -9.63 8.67 0.65
CA ASN A 403 -10.81 7.87 0.96
C ASN A 403 -10.47 6.43 1.34
N THR A 404 -9.31 5.92 0.93
CA THR A 404 -8.91 4.51 1.05
C THR A 404 -7.56 4.31 1.76
N ALA A 405 -6.71 5.34 1.86
CA ALA A 405 -5.41 5.22 2.52
C ALA A 405 -5.55 4.86 4.01
N PRO A 406 -4.89 3.79 4.51
CA PRO A 406 -4.92 3.46 5.92
C PRO A 406 -4.22 4.54 6.75
N ARG A 407 -4.42 4.48 8.06
CA ARG A 407 -3.86 5.44 9.02
C ARG A 407 -2.36 5.62 8.86
N GLU A 408 -1.61 4.54 8.70
CA GLU A 408 -0.16 4.52 8.60
C GLU A 408 0.31 5.32 7.37
N VAL A 409 -0.37 5.14 6.23
CA VAL A 409 -0.06 5.88 4.99
C VAL A 409 -0.47 7.34 5.11
N LEU A 410 -1.64 7.63 5.69
CA LEU A 410 -2.05 9.01 5.98
C LEU A 410 -1.01 9.73 6.82
N MET A 411 -0.52 9.10 7.88
CA MET A 411 0.48 9.69 8.79
C MET A 411 1.80 10.03 8.09
N CYS A 412 2.12 9.34 6.98
CA CYS A 412 3.31 9.65 6.17
C CYS A 412 3.25 11.04 5.53
N LEU A 413 2.05 11.56 5.24
CA LEU A 413 1.88 12.86 4.58
C LEU A 413 2.52 14.03 5.37
N PRO A 414 3.15 15.00 4.68
CA PRO A 414 3.80 16.14 5.33
C PRO A 414 2.76 17.01 6.03
N GLY A 415 2.98 17.35 7.31
CA GLY A 415 2.00 18.13 8.09
C GLY A 415 0.78 17.34 8.58
N MET A 416 0.63 16.04 8.27
CA MET A 416 -0.36 15.18 8.90
C MET A 416 -0.06 15.00 10.39
N ASN A 417 -1.12 14.91 11.21
CA ASN A 417 -1.01 14.50 12.61
C ASN A 417 -2.15 13.55 12.96
N ARG A 418 -2.07 12.94 14.15
CA ARG A 418 -3.05 11.95 14.61
C ARG A 418 -4.49 12.49 14.63
N ARG A 419 -4.71 13.73 15.05
CA ARG A 419 -6.05 14.34 15.09
C ARG A 419 -6.66 14.49 13.71
N ILE A 420 -5.89 14.96 12.72
CA ILE A 420 -6.36 15.09 11.34
C ILE A 420 -6.64 13.69 10.75
N ALA A 421 -5.75 12.73 10.99
CA ALA A 421 -5.95 11.36 10.51
C ALA A 421 -7.19 10.70 11.16
N ASP A 422 -7.42 10.91 12.46
CA ASP A 422 -8.62 10.47 13.17
C ASP A 422 -9.87 11.10 12.55
N GLU A 423 -9.88 12.41 12.33
CA GLU A 423 -11.01 13.13 11.74
C GLU A 423 -11.31 12.66 10.30
N ILE A 424 -10.28 12.38 9.49
CA ILE A 424 -10.43 11.77 8.16
C ILE A 424 -11.07 10.38 8.26
N LEU A 425 -10.60 9.53 9.18
CA LEU A 425 -11.11 8.17 9.32
C LEU A 425 -12.53 8.15 9.89
N GLU A 426 -12.84 9.03 10.84
CA GLU A 426 -14.19 9.25 11.37
C GLU A 426 -15.13 9.74 10.26
N HIS A 427 -14.66 10.63 9.39
CA HIS A 427 -15.43 11.08 8.22
C HIS A 427 -15.80 9.93 7.28
N ARG A 428 -14.89 8.94 7.11
CA ARG A 428 -15.13 7.76 6.27
C ARG A 428 -16.03 6.70 6.92
N GLY A 429 -15.96 6.54 8.25
CA GLY A 429 -16.55 5.39 8.97
C GLY A 429 -18.00 5.56 9.44
N GLY A 430 -18.61 6.74 9.28
CA GLY A 430 -20.00 7.01 9.71
C GLY A 430 -21.05 6.92 8.59
N ASP A 431 -22.24 7.50 8.82
CA ASP A 431 -23.28 7.79 7.80
C ASP A 431 -22.82 8.85 6.76
N LEU A 432 -21.54 9.22 6.77
CA LEU A 432 -20.93 10.30 5.99
C LEU A 432 -20.19 9.75 4.78
N GLN A 433 -20.38 10.45 3.66
CA GLN A 433 -19.90 10.11 2.34
C GLN A 433 -18.37 10.20 2.24
N SER A 434 -17.79 9.51 1.26
CA SER A 434 -16.41 9.75 0.82
C SER A 434 -16.18 11.21 0.45
N PHE A 435 -14.97 11.72 0.66
CA PHE A 435 -14.59 13.05 0.19
C PHE A 435 -14.77 13.13 -1.33
N SER A 436 -15.51 14.12 -1.81
CA SER A 436 -15.73 14.32 -3.26
C SER A 436 -14.61 15.12 -3.90
N SER A 437 -13.84 15.86 -3.09
CA SER A 437 -12.66 16.62 -3.50
C SER A 437 -11.64 16.67 -2.38
N ALA A 438 -10.35 16.74 -2.72
CA ALA A 438 -9.29 16.92 -1.71
C ALA A 438 -9.44 18.26 -0.96
N GLY A 439 -10.09 19.26 -1.57
CA GLY A 439 -10.37 20.56 -0.95
C GLY A 439 -11.22 20.48 0.31
N GLU A 440 -12.11 19.49 0.42
CA GLU A 440 -12.99 19.31 1.59
C GLU A 440 -12.24 19.13 2.90
N LEU A 441 -10.97 18.70 2.85
CA LEU A 441 -10.10 18.63 4.03
C LEU A 441 -9.94 19.97 4.75
N LEU A 442 -10.11 21.11 4.06
CA LEU A 442 -10.10 22.44 4.70
C LEU A 442 -11.27 22.63 5.68
N SER A 443 -12.34 21.84 5.54
CA SER A 443 -13.51 21.88 6.41
C SER A 443 -13.30 21.13 7.73
N LEU A 444 -12.20 20.36 7.86
CA LEU A 444 -11.85 19.65 9.08
C LEU A 444 -11.39 20.62 10.17
N ASP A 445 -11.87 20.42 11.39
CA ASP A 445 -11.59 21.28 12.54
C ASP A 445 -10.09 21.28 12.90
N ALA A 446 -9.42 20.14 12.74
CA ALA A 446 -7.99 20.01 13.00
C ALA A 446 -7.10 20.54 11.85
N MET A 447 -7.68 20.89 10.69
CA MET A 447 -6.94 21.33 9.51
C MET A 447 -6.63 22.83 9.52
N ASN A 448 -5.48 23.19 8.96
CA ASN A 448 -5.12 24.57 8.68
C ASN A 448 -4.45 24.69 7.31
N LEU A 449 -4.43 25.91 6.77
CA LEU A 449 -3.95 26.17 5.41
C LEU A 449 -2.49 25.75 5.20
N ASP A 450 -1.61 25.95 6.18
CA ASP A 450 -0.19 25.59 6.08
C ASP A 450 0.05 24.08 5.99
N ARG A 451 -0.71 23.28 6.75
CA ARG A 451 -0.69 21.81 6.64
C ARG A 451 -1.31 21.38 5.32
N PHE A 452 -2.46 21.96 4.97
CA PHE A 452 -3.15 21.66 3.73
C PHE A 452 -2.28 21.92 2.49
N SER A 453 -1.60 23.06 2.41
CA SER A 453 -0.69 23.41 1.30
C SER A 453 0.41 22.38 1.09
N ARG A 454 0.96 21.82 2.18
CA ARG A 454 2.03 20.80 2.10
C ARG A 454 1.51 19.45 1.65
N MET A 455 0.28 19.10 2.02
CA MET A 455 -0.33 17.80 1.71
C MET A 455 -0.94 17.77 0.32
N TYR A 456 -1.66 18.82 -0.08
CA TYR A 456 -2.53 18.86 -1.24
C TYR A 456 -1.90 18.32 -2.55
N PRO A 457 -0.64 18.61 -2.89
CA PRO A 457 -0.03 18.09 -4.13
C PRO A 457 0.06 16.56 -4.20
N LEU A 458 -0.09 15.88 -3.06
CA LEU A 458 0.01 14.43 -2.92
C LEU A 458 -1.36 13.76 -2.80
N LEU A 459 -2.48 14.49 -2.84
CA LEU A 459 -3.80 13.97 -2.51
C LEU A 459 -4.68 13.78 -3.73
N THR A 460 -5.39 12.66 -3.75
CA THR A 460 -6.54 12.43 -4.62
C THR A 460 -7.70 11.86 -3.80
N VAL A 461 -8.88 11.81 -4.40
CA VAL A 461 -10.09 11.14 -3.87
C VAL A 461 -10.52 9.99 -4.77
N ARG A 462 -9.72 9.69 -5.80
CA ARG A 462 -10.03 8.73 -6.87
C ARG A 462 -8.88 7.74 -7.03
N SER A 463 -9.17 6.67 -7.75
CA SER A 463 -8.19 5.63 -8.06
C SER A 463 -8.36 5.12 -9.47
N SER A 464 -7.23 4.92 -10.15
CA SER A 464 -7.19 4.31 -11.47
C SER A 464 -6.41 2.99 -11.47
N ILE A 465 -5.72 2.66 -10.38
CA ILE A 465 -4.80 1.52 -10.34
C ILE A 465 -5.15 0.66 -9.13
N PHE A 466 -5.35 -0.64 -9.39
CA PHE A 466 -5.89 -1.58 -8.41
C PHE A 466 -5.06 -2.85 -8.37
N GLU A 467 -4.81 -3.39 -7.19
CA GLU A 467 -4.30 -4.75 -6.99
C GLU A 467 -5.48 -5.72 -6.82
N ALA A 468 -5.40 -6.86 -7.50
CA ALA A 468 -6.32 -7.97 -7.42
C ALA A 468 -5.58 -9.24 -6.99
N ARG A 469 -6.05 -9.92 -5.94
CA ARG A 469 -5.65 -11.30 -5.64
C ARG A 469 -6.80 -12.22 -6.01
N ALA A 470 -6.55 -13.08 -6.98
CA ALA A 470 -7.53 -14.02 -7.49
C ALA A 470 -7.12 -15.44 -7.11
N VAL A 471 -8.07 -16.26 -6.66
CA VAL A 471 -7.85 -17.70 -6.51
C VAL A 471 -8.88 -18.47 -7.32
N GLY A 472 -8.40 -19.46 -8.07
CA GLY A 472 -9.22 -20.46 -8.74
C GLY A 472 -9.16 -21.78 -7.99
N TYR A 473 -10.31 -22.45 -7.87
CA TYR A 473 -10.47 -23.71 -7.15
C TYR A 473 -11.22 -24.74 -8.00
N LEU A 474 -10.74 -25.98 -8.01
CA LEU A 474 -11.44 -27.14 -8.56
C LEU A 474 -12.14 -27.94 -7.47
N SER A 475 -13.47 -27.96 -7.49
CA SER A 475 -14.31 -28.59 -6.46
C SER A 475 -14.13 -30.11 -6.35
N GLU A 476 -13.71 -30.79 -7.42
CA GLU A 476 -13.57 -32.25 -7.45
C GLU A 476 -12.24 -32.75 -6.83
N SER A 477 -11.17 -31.95 -6.90
CA SER A 477 -9.82 -32.37 -6.49
C SER A 477 -9.17 -31.51 -5.42
N ASN A 478 -9.81 -30.41 -5.01
CA ASN A 478 -9.24 -29.37 -4.13
C ASN A 478 -7.97 -28.72 -4.68
N ALA A 479 -7.65 -28.91 -5.97
CA ALA A 479 -6.58 -28.16 -6.61
C ALA A 479 -6.96 -26.67 -6.66
N TYR A 480 -6.00 -25.82 -6.32
CA TYR A 480 -6.17 -24.38 -6.33
C TYR A 480 -4.92 -23.69 -6.87
N ALA A 481 -5.08 -22.45 -7.32
CA ALA A 481 -3.98 -21.58 -7.69
C ALA A 481 -4.35 -20.13 -7.45
N SER A 482 -3.38 -19.34 -7.01
CA SER A 482 -3.55 -17.92 -6.71
C SER A 482 -2.73 -17.06 -7.67
N VAL A 483 -3.27 -15.92 -8.08
CA VAL A 483 -2.63 -14.96 -8.96
C VAL A 483 -2.79 -13.57 -8.37
N LEU A 484 -1.69 -12.82 -8.33
CA LEU A 484 -1.63 -11.42 -7.97
C LEU A 484 -1.44 -10.59 -9.24
N ALA A 485 -2.28 -9.58 -9.45
CA ALA A 485 -2.14 -8.65 -10.56
C ALA A 485 -2.37 -7.20 -10.15
N VAL A 486 -1.73 -6.27 -10.85
CA VAL A 486 -2.00 -4.84 -10.75
C VAL A 486 -2.61 -4.37 -12.06
N ILE A 487 -3.79 -3.77 -11.99
CA ILE A 487 -4.62 -3.37 -13.12
C ILE A 487 -4.73 -1.85 -13.13
N ASP A 488 -4.30 -1.23 -14.22
CA ASP A 488 -4.45 0.20 -14.48
C ASP A 488 -5.61 0.44 -15.44
N ARG A 489 -6.66 1.11 -14.96
CA ARG A 489 -7.86 1.52 -15.72
C ARG A 489 -7.83 2.99 -16.16
N SER A 490 -6.68 3.66 -16.10
CA SER A 490 -6.56 5.06 -16.51
C SER A 490 -6.82 5.27 -18.02
N GLY A 491 -6.53 4.28 -18.86
CA GLY A 491 -6.72 4.33 -20.31
C GLY A 491 -8.16 4.08 -20.79
N THR A 492 -8.33 4.01 -22.11
CA THR A 492 -9.61 3.60 -22.74
C THR A 492 -9.99 2.14 -22.48
N SER A 493 -9.02 1.35 -22.07
CA SER A 493 -9.14 -0.06 -21.70
C SER A 493 -8.15 -0.33 -20.57
N PRO A 494 -8.53 -1.09 -19.53
CA PRO A 494 -7.58 -1.42 -18.48
C PRO A 494 -6.34 -2.17 -19.01
N LYS A 495 -5.26 -2.16 -18.24
CA LYS A 495 -3.98 -2.82 -18.58
C LYS A 495 -3.41 -3.51 -17.34
N PHE A 496 -2.82 -4.68 -17.52
CA PHE A 496 -2.03 -5.31 -16.46
C PHE A 496 -0.64 -4.66 -16.40
N LEU A 497 -0.32 -4.02 -15.27
CA LEU A 497 1.01 -3.48 -14.98
C LEU A 497 1.92 -4.52 -14.34
N TYR A 498 1.33 -5.46 -13.60
CA TYR A 498 2.02 -6.53 -12.91
C TYR A 498 1.17 -7.79 -12.93
N TYR A 499 1.82 -8.95 -13.03
CA TYR A 499 1.19 -10.26 -12.98
C TYR A 499 2.16 -11.26 -12.35
N ARG A 500 1.68 -12.03 -11.37
CA ARG A 500 2.44 -13.10 -10.73
C ARG A 500 1.53 -14.23 -10.29
N VAL A 501 1.88 -15.45 -10.70
CA VAL A 501 1.34 -16.67 -10.09
C VAL A 501 1.99 -16.86 -8.72
N MET A 502 1.16 -16.97 -7.69
CA MET A 502 1.56 -17.22 -6.31
C MET A 502 1.67 -18.74 -6.16
N ARG A 503 2.84 -19.21 -5.71
CA ARG A 503 3.17 -20.64 -5.66
C ARG A 503 3.19 -21.17 -4.25
#